data_AF-A0A730I0A2-F1
#
_entry.id   AF-A0A730I0A2-F1
#
_cell.length_a   1.000
_cell.length_b   1.000
_cell.length_c   1.000
_cell.angle_alpha   90.00
_cell.angle_beta   90.00
_cell.angle_gamma   90.00
#
_symmetry.space_group_name_H-M   'P 1'
#
loop_
_entity.id
_entity.type
_entity.pdbx_description
1 polymer ?
#
loop_
_entity_poly.entity_id
_entity_poly.type
_entity_poly.pdbx_seq_one_letter_code
_entity_poly.pdbx_strand_id
1 'polypeptide(L)' 'MKLDTRLTSSALTLALAAVVIPFTADWQLPLLNGVVVRWIENGQALWLLFGALFTAWYIRPLSRP' A
#
# COMPACT_ATOMS: atom_id res chain seq x y z
N MET A 1 -22.04 -17.55 17.34
CA MET A 1 -21.92 -16.98 15.98
C MET A 1 -21.12 -17.95 15.14
N LYS A 2 -21.70 -18.55 14.09
CA LYS A 2 -20.94 -19.34 13.12
C LYS A 2 -20.18 -18.34 12.26
N LEU A 3 -18.85 -18.32 12.38
CA LEU A 3 -18.00 -17.59 11.45
C LEU A 3 -18.02 -18.38 10.13
N ASP A 4 -19.02 -18.11 9.30
CA ASP A 4 -19.03 -18.49 7.88
C ASP A 4 -18.02 -17.61 7.13
N THR A 5 -16.76 -17.65 7.57
CA THR A 5 -15.68 -16.89 6.98
C THR A 5 -15.25 -17.61 5.72
N ARG A 6 -15.97 -17.35 4.62
CA ARG A 6 -15.45 -17.60 3.27
C ARG A 6 -14.26 -16.68 3.08
N LEU A 7 -13.10 -17.13 3.54
CA LEU A 7 -11.81 -16.50 3.26
C LEU A 7 -11.62 -16.54 1.75
N THR A 8 -11.96 -15.43 1.09
CA THR A 8 -11.63 -15.23 -0.31
C THR A 8 -10.13 -15.33 -0.45
N SER A 9 -9.65 -15.91 -1.56
CA SER A 9 -8.22 -16.05 -1.84
C SER A 9 -7.47 -14.73 -1.60
N SER A 10 -8.04 -13.60 -2.04
CA SER A 10 -7.50 -12.26 -1.81
C SER A 10 -7.32 -11.89 -0.33
N ALA A 11 -8.27 -12.24 0.53
CA ALA A 11 -8.19 -11.98 1.97
C ALA A 11 -7.09 -12.81 2.62
N LEU A 12 -6.89 -14.06 2.17
CA LEU A 12 -5.78 -14.89 2.62
C LEU A 12 -4.43 -14.32 2.17
N THR A 13 -4.31 -13.85 0.91
CA THR A 13 -3.07 -13.22 0.43
C THR A 13 -2.73 -11.95 1.20
N LEU A 14 -3.74 -11.11 1.48
CA LEU A 14 -3.58 -9.90 2.28
C LEU A 14 -3.17 -10.22 3.72
N ALA A 15 -3.77 -11.22 4.35
CA ALA A 15 -3.41 -11.66 5.68
C ALA A 15 -1.96 -12.16 5.74
N LEU A 16 -1.54 -12.97 4.77
CA LEU A 16 -0.15 -13.43 4.66
C LEU A 16 0.83 -12.27 4.43
N ALA A 17 0.49 -11.35 3.53
CA ALA A 17 1.31 -10.16 3.28
C ALA A 17 1.46 -9.30 4.55
N ALA A 18 0.37 -9.09 5.30
CA ALA A 18 0.39 -8.33 6.55
C ALA A 18 1.27 -8.97 7.62
N VAL A 19 1.36 -10.31 7.67
CA VAL A 19 2.27 -11.02 8.57
C VAL A 19 3.73 -10.89 8.13
N VAL A 20 4.01 -10.84 6.82
CA VAL A 20 5.38 -10.77 6.30
C VAL A 20 5.96 -9.36 6.33
N ILE A 21 5.14 -8.32 6.14
CA ILE A 21 5.57 -6.91 6.10
C ILE A 21 6.42 -6.49 7.31
N PRO A 22 6.07 -6.78 8.58
CA PRO A 22 6.87 -6.42 9.74
C PRO A 22 8.32 -6.92 9.69
N PHE A 23 8.55 -8.11 9.12
CA PHE A 23 9.88 -8.71 9.02
C PHE A 23 10.74 -8.04 7.93
N THR A 24 10.12 -7.31 7.01
CA THR A 24 10.87 -6.54 6.00
C THR A 24 11.51 -5.27 6.60
N ALA A 25 11.01 -4.78 7.74
CA ALA A 25 11.59 -3.60 8.42
C ALA A 25 12.95 -3.89 9.06
N ASP A 26 13.19 -5.13 9.49
CA ASP A 26 14.48 -5.59 10.03
C ASP A 26 15.50 -5.95 8.94
N TRP A 27 15.10 -5.89 7.66
CA TRP A 27 16.04 -6.08 6.58
C TRP A 27 16.97 -4.87 6.54
N GLN A 28 18.17 -5.04 7.11
CA GLN A 28 19.27 -4.08 7.01
C GLN A 28 19.78 -4.03 5.56
N LEU A 29 18.93 -3.57 4.64
CA LEU A 29 19.28 -3.35 3.25
C LEU A 29 20.39 -2.30 3.25
N PRO A 30 21.58 -2.62 2.69
CA PRO A 30 22.62 -1.63 2.56
C PRO A 30 22.06 -0.46 1.76
N LEU A 31 22.12 0.73 2.37
CA LEU A 31 21.77 1.99 1.74
C LEU A 31 22.79 2.20 0.62
N LEU A 32 22.56 1.62 -0.56
CA LEU A 32 23.42 1.69 -1.75
C LEU A 32 23.65 3.16 -2.15
N ASN A 33 24.51 3.87 -1.44
CA ASN A 33 24.70 5.32 -1.51
C ASN A 33 23.38 6.12 -1.50
N GLY A 34 22.38 5.71 -0.71
CA GLY A 34 21.08 6.38 -0.63
C GLY A 34 20.13 6.13 -1.83
N VAL A 35 20.53 5.35 -2.83
CA VAL A 35 19.68 5.00 -3.98
C VAL A 35 18.42 4.27 -3.53
N VAL A 36 18.54 3.33 -2.59
CA VAL A 36 17.40 2.57 -2.04
C VAL A 36 16.36 3.50 -1.41
N VAL A 37 16.81 4.48 -0.62
CA VAL A 37 15.93 5.47 0.03
C VAL A 37 15.19 6.28 -1.03
N ARG A 38 15.90 6.76 -2.04
CA ARG A 38 15.32 7.56 -3.12
C ARG A 38 14.27 6.78 -3.91
N TRP A 39 14.46 5.47 -4.12
CA TRP A 39 13.45 4.61 -4.74
C TRP A 39 12.20 4.44 -3.87
N ILE A 40 12.38 4.21 -2.57
CA ILE A 40 11.27 4.07 -1.62
C ILE A 40 10.45 5.36 -1.56
N GLU A 41 11.12 6.51 -1.38
CA GLU A 41 10.49 7.83 -1.32
C GLU A 41 9.69 8.14 -2.60
N ASN A 42 10.29 7.91 -3.77
CA ASN A 42 9.60 8.12 -5.04
C ASN A 42 8.41 7.16 -5.22
N GLY A 43 8.55 5.90 -4.80
CA GLY A 43 7.46 4.93 -4.82
C GLY A 43 6.29 5.34 -3.92
N GLN A 44 6.60 5.81 -2.70
CA GLN A 44 5.60 6.34 -1.77
C GLN A 44 4.92 7.59 -2.33
N ALA A 45 5.67 8.52 -2.93
CA ALA A 45 5.11 9.71 -3.56
C ALA A 45 4.17 9.37 -4.73
N LEU A 46 4.54 8.40 -5.58
CA LEU A 46 3.68 7.87 -6.65
C LEU A 46 2.39 7.25 -6.11
N TRP A 47 2.48 6.47 -5.03
CA TRP A 47 1.32 5.87 -4.38
C TRP A 47 0.36 6.93 -3.82
N LEU A 48 0.90 7.95 -3.17
CA LEU A 48 0.12 9.09 -2.66
C LEU A 48 -0.52 9.89 -3.79
N LEU A 49 0.21 10.15 -4.88
CA LEU A 49 -0.33 10.82 -6.06
C LEU A 49 -1.49 10.03 -6.68
N PHE A 50 -1.32 8.71 -6.81
CA PHE A 50 -2.39 7.83 -7.28
C PHE A 50 -3.62 7.93 -6.38
N GLY A 51 -3.45 7.83 -5.06
CA GLY A 51 -4.56 7.96 -4.10
C GLY A 51 -5.27 9.32 -4.20
N ALA A 52 -4.53 10.40 -4.38
CA ALA A 52 -5.07 11.73 -4.56
C ALA A 52 -5.89 11.86 -5.86
N LEU A 53 -5.36 11.38 -6.98
CA LEU A 53 -6.05 11.39 -8.28
C LEU A 53 -7.31 10.52 -8.26
N PHE A 54 -7.19 9.29 -7.73
CA PHE A 54 -8.32 8.38 -7.57
C PHE A 54 -9.44 9.04 -6.74
N THR A 55 -9.09 9.63 -5.60
CA THR A 55 -10.05 10.29 -4.72
C THR A 55 -10.70 11.48 -5.41
N ALA A 56 -9.92 12.34 -6.07
CA ALA A 56 -10.44 13.50 -6.79
C ALA A 56 -11.41 13.11 -7.91
N TRP A 57 -11.11 12.04 -8.66
CA TRP A 57 -12.03 11.51 -9.68
C TRP A 57 -13.27 10.84 -9.09
N TYR A 58 -13.13 10.15 -7.96
CA TYR A 58 -14.24 9.46 -7.32
C TYR A 58 -15.25 10.44 -6.72
N ILE A 59 -14.79 11.43 -5.94
CA ILE A 59 -15.70 12.38 -5.27
C ILE A 59 -16.21 13.49 -6.19
N ARG A 60 -15.58 13.67 -7.37
CA ARG A 60 -15.87 14.72 -8.36
C ARG A 60 -16.13 16.10 -7.70
N PRO A 61 -15.15 16.66 -6.98
CA PRO A 61 -15.39 17.80 -6.11
C PRO A 61 -15.81 19.06 -6.88
N LEU A 62 -15.41 19.19 -8.15
CA LEU A 62 -15.79 20.29 -9.05
C LEU A 62 -17.10 20.06 -9.82
N SER A 63 -17.77 18.91 -9.65
CA SER A 63 -19.05 18.63 -10.30
C SER A 63 -20.26 19.06 -9.47
N ARG A 64 -20.04 19.65 -8.29
CA ARG A 64 -21.09 20.27 -7.48
C ARG A 64 -21.14 21.77 -7.80
N PRO A 65 -22.33 22.36 -8.02
CA PRO A 65 -22.48 23.79 -8.31
C PRO A 65 -22.02 24.67 -7.14
#